data_AF-A0A096BE86-F1
#
_entry.id   AF-A0A096BE86-F1
#
_cell.length_a   1.000
_cell.length_b   1.000
_cell.length_c   1.000
_cell.angle_alpha   90.00
_cell.angle_beta   90.00
_cell.angle_gamma   90.00
#
_symmetry.space_group_name_H-M   'P 1'
#
loop_
_entity.id
_entity.type
_entity.pdbx_description
1 polymer ?
#
loop_
_entity_poly.entity_id
_entity_poly.type
_entity_poly.pdbx_seq_one_letter_code
_entity_poly.pdbx_strand_id
1 'polypeptide(L)'
;MAKKRKRGDGSLHLRKDGRWEGRYVVGHDEKGRPKTKNVLAKTKGECAAKLKALKESLKGLELERPRGEVTFGIWMDRWYQTYCKPAIKPKTQADYENRIYQHIIPELGHTPLSQLTQSDLQQFYHRLKQGGRLLRAEQYGPGLSDRMVKSCHVACRMALDKAVADGLILKNPAANCKAPATHPREMSVLTGEEIQRLLIQAKEDGCYELLLLELSTGLRRGEILALQWDDLDFQTGALRVERQVQRIRGELVVSEPKTRTSSRSVILPAPLLKVLKQYRKTCISRWMFPSPKKADSPLDPAAVRKKLAAVLERAGCKRVRFHDLRHTFATNALEHGMDIKTLSAIIGHVSSATTLNVYAHVTDEMRQKAADHIDRGIAGVEPPSKPAWKKETTPTPFRAVKGKYRKPGTGCMTQINDHLWEGRYSPKVDGKRIARNVYAPTEEECEQKLAELIKEMKKELEPLRAREKAC
;
A
#
# COMPACT_ATOMS: atom_id res chain seq x y z
N MET A 1 -27.27 -40.21 35.33
CA MET A 1 -26.52 -39.02 34.87
C MET A 1 -27.52 -37.94 34.42
N ALA A 2 -27.50 -36.77 35.07
CA ALA A 2 -28.50 -35.73 34.86
C ALA A 2 -28.33 -35.00 33.50
N LYS A 3 -29.43 -34.95 32.74
CA LYS A 3 -29.53 -34.34 31.40
C LYS A 3 -29.22 -32.83 31.48
N LYS A 4 -28.10 -32.40 30.90
CA LYS A 4 -27.65 -31.00 30.84
C LYS A 4 -28.65 -30.18 30.01
N ARG A 5 -29.35 -29.21 30.63
CA ARG A 5 -30.39 -28.40 29.98
C ARG A 5 -29.80 -27.35 29.04
N LYS A 6 -30.53 -27.04 27.95
CA LYS A 6 -30.18 -26.00 26.96
C LYS A 6 -30.11 -24.62 27.63
N ARG A 7 -29.02 -23.87 27.35
CA ARG A 7 -28.82 -22.49 27.82
C ARG A 7 -29.94 -21.59 27.26
N GLY A 8 -30.67 -20.90 28.14
CA GLY A 8 -31.68 -19.90 27.76
C GLY A 8 -33.09 -20.14 28.30
N ASP A 9 -33.37 -21.32 28.86
CA ASP A 9 -34.66 -21.58 29.51
C ASP A 9 -34.58 -21.15 30.98
N GLY A 10 -35.20 -20.01 31.30
CA GLY A 10 -35.27 -19.46 32.66
C GLY A 10 -35.54 -20.53 33.71
N SER A 11 -34.74 -20.53 34.78
CA SER A 11 -34.82 -21.53 35.84
C SER A 11 -36.08 -21.30 36.67
N LEU A 12 -36.96 -22.31 36.70
CA LEU A 12 -38.02 -22.44 37.70
C LEU A 12 -37.43 -23.14 38.94
N HIS A 13 -37.46 -22.47 40.08
CA HIS A 13 -36.89 -22.96 41.34
C HIS A 13 -37.93 -22.85 42.46
N LEU A 14 -38.05 -23.88 43.30
CA LEU A 14 -38.91 -23.85 44.48
C LEU A 14 -38.16 -23.20 45.64
N ARG A 15 -38.69 -22.10 46.17
CA ARG A 15 -38.11 -21.37 47.31
C ARG A 15 -38.46 -22.05 48.63
N LYS A 16 -37.69 -21.72 49.68
CA LYS A 16 -37.90 -22.19 51.05
C LYS A 16 -39.26 -21.80 51.65
N ASP A 17 -39.95 -20.82 51.07
CA ASP A 17 -41.28 -20.33 51.48
C ASP A 17 -42.44 -21.06 50.78
N GLY A 18 -42.16 -22.15 50.05
CA GLY A 18 -43.16 -22.97 49.36
C GLY A 18 -43.65 -22.42 48.03
N ARG A 19 -43.13 -21.26 47.56
CA ARG A 19 -43.50 -20.66 46.26
C ARG A 19 -42.49 -21.00 45.16
N TRP A 20 -43.00 -21.16 43.94
CA TRP A 20 -42.19 -21.32 42.73
C TRP A 20 -41.73 -19.95 42.21
N GLU A 21 -40.42 -19.80 42.00
CA GLU A 21 -39.78 -18.63 41.42
C GLU A 21 -39.28 -18.93 39.99
N GLY A 22 -39.73 -18.14 39.02
CA GLY A 22 -39.17 -18.12 37.68
C GLY A 22 -38.33 -16.87 37.47
N ARG A 23 -37.08 -17.00 37.00
CA ARG A 23 -36.22 -15.85 36.68
C ARG A 23 -36.03 -15.70 35.18
N TYR A 24 -36.08 -14.46 34.71
CA TYR A 24 -35.76 -14.07 33.34
C TYR A 24 -34.70 -12.97 33.35
N VAL A 25 -33.65 -13.13 32.56
CA VAL A 25 -32.59 -12.13 32.40
C VAL A 25 -33.06 -11.10 31.38
N VAL A 26 -33.22 -9.85 31.82
CA VAL A 26 -33.75 -8.74 31.00
C VAL A 26 -32.62 -7.92 30.36
N GLY A 27 -31.38 -8.06 30.85
CA GLY A 27 -30.21 -7.38 30.29
C GLY A 27 -28.97 -7.58 31.15
N HIS A 28 -27.90 -6.84 30.86
CA HIS A 28 -26.68 -6.77 31.68
C HIS A 28 -26.44 -5.32 32.11
N ASP A 29 -25.91 -5.12 33.33
CA ASP A 29 -25.49 -3.80 33.80
C ASP A 29 -24.16 -3.35 33.15
N GLU A 30 -23.74 -2.12 33.42
CA GLU A 30 -22.48 -1.53 32.91
C GLU A 30 -21.22 -2.31 33.35
N LYS A 31 -21.35 -3.22 34.32
CA LYS A 31 -20.28 -4.08 34.85
C LYS A 31 -20.42 -5.53 34.38
N GLY A 32 -21.31 -5.81 33.42
CA GLY A 32 -21.50 -7.13 32.82
C GLY A 32 -22.28 -8.13 33.66
N ARG A 33 -22.95 -7.71 34.75
CA ARG A 33 -23.77 -8.60 35.61
C ARG A 33 -25.20 -8.67 35.10
N PRO A 34 -25.85 -9.85 35.13
CA PRO A 34 -27.21 -10.02 34.60
C PRO A 34 -28.25 -9.30 35.47
N LYS A 35 -29.01 -8.36 34.87
CA LYS A 35 -30.22 -7.78 35.47
C LYS A 35 -31.38 -8.75 35.25
N THR A 36 -31.96 -9.26 36.33
CA THR A 36 -33.02 -10.27 36.27
C THR A 36 -34.33 -9.75 36.85
N LYS A 37 -35.45 -10.10 36.20
CA LYS A 37 -36.81 -9.97 36.76
C LYS A 37 -37.32 -11.35 37.14
N ASN A 38 -38.06 -11.44 38.24
CA ASN A 38 -38.62 -12.70 38.72
C ASN A 38 -40.15 -12.66 38.77
N VAL A 39 -40.75 -13.86 38.71
CA VAL A 39 -42.18 -14.10 38.94
C VAL A 39 -42.34 -15.16 40.02
N LEU A 40 -43.36 -15.01 40.85
CA LEU A 40 -43.68 -15.94 41.94
C LEU A 40 -45.09 -16.50 41.77
N ALA A 41 -45.25 -17.81 42.05
CA ALA A 41 -46.56 -18.46 42.08
C ALA A 41 -46.59 -19.64 43.06
N LYS A 42 -47.78 -20.07 43.47
CA LYS A 42 -47.95 -21.20 44.40
C LYS A 42 -47.75 -22.56 43.71
N THR A 43 -48.07 -22.65 42.41
CA THR A 43 -47.90 -23.89 41.64
C THR A 43 -46.88 -23.72 40.52
N LYS A 44 -46.25 -24.83 40.13
CA LYS A 44 -45.25 -24.85 39.04
C LYS A 44 -45.85 -24.41 37.69
N GLY A 45 -47.09 -24.82 37.41
CA GLY A 45 -47.80 -24.48 36.17
C GLY A 45 -48.12 -23.00 36.07
N GLU A 46 -48.63 -22.40 37.16
CA GLU A 46 -48.93 -20.97 37.22
C GLU A 46 -47.66 -20.11 37.14
N CYS A 47 -46.55 -20.55 37.76
CA CYS A 47 -45.26 -19.89 37.65
C CYS A 47 -44.73 -19.91 36.20
N ALA A 48 -44.88 -21.03 35.50
CA ALA A 48 -44.48 -21.15 34.10
C ALA A 48 -45.34 -20.25 33.18
N ALA A 49 -46.65 -20.16 33.42
CA ALA A 49 -47.54 -19.27 32.68
C ALA A 49 -47.19 -17.79 32.92
N LYS A 50 -46.97 -17.38 34.18
CA LYS A 50 -46.51 -16.03 34.54
C LYS A 50 -45.16 -15.70 33.95
N LEU A 51 -44.23 -16.65 33.90
CA LEU A 51 -42.92 -16.48 33.27
C LEU A 51 -43.04 -16.33 31.75
N LYS A 52 -43.98 -17.06 31.11
CA LYS A 52 -44.28 -16.92 29.69
C LYS A 52 -44.89 -15.55 29.36
N ALA A 53 -45.86 -15.09 30.16
CA ALA A 53 -46.45 -13.75 30.02
C ALA A 53 -45.43 -12.63 30.27
N LEU A 54 -44.51 -12.80 31.23
CA LEU A 54 -43.39 -11.88 31.44
C LEU A 54 -42.45 -11.84 30.22
N LYS A 55 -42.14 -12.99 29.63
CA LYS A 55 -41.33 -13.06 28.39
C LYS A 55 -42.04 -12.37 27.22
N GLU A 56 -43.34 -12.57 27.07
CA GLU A 56 -44.15 -11.98 25.98
C GLU A 56 -44.29 -10.45 26.14
N SER A 57 -44.54 -9.95 27.35
CA SER A 57 -44.60 -8.50 27.62
C SER A 57 -43.25 -7.80 27.43
N LEU A 58 -42.14 -8.44 27.81
CA LEU A 58 -40.80 -7.89 27.59
C LEU A 58 -40.37 -7.96 26.11
N LYS A 59 -40.85 -8.95 25.35
CA LYS A 59 -40.69 -8.99 23.89
C LYS A 59 -41.32 -7.78 23.20
N GLY A 60 -42.41 -7.24 23.77
CA GLY A 60 -43.05 -6.01 23.31
C GLY A 60 -42.24 -4.74 23.58
N LEU A 61 -41.47 -4.70 24.69
CA LEU A 61 -40.57 -3.58 25.02
C LEU A 61 -39.20 -3.66 24.32
N GLU A 62 -38.77 -4.83 23.83
CA GLU A 62 -37.58 -4.95 22.95
C GLU A 62 -37.78 -4.30 21.56
N LEU A 63 -38.99 -3.82 21.25
CA LEU A 63 -39.39 -3.34 19.92
C LEU A 63 -39.66 -1.84 19.79
N GLU A 64 -39.36 -1.03 20.80
CA GLU A 64 -39.20 0.41 20.56
C GLU A 64 -37.83 0.67 19.91
N ARG A 65 -37.70 0.17 18.67
CA ARG A 65 -36.67 0.58 17.72
C ARG A 65 -36.76 2.10 17.61
N PRO A 66 -35.65 2.86 17.73
CA PRO A 66 -35.68 4.28 17.46
C PRO A 66 -36.31 4.51 16.09
N ARG A 67 -37.44 5.20 16.06
CA ARG A 67 -38.14 5.57 14.82
C ARG A 67 -37.25 6.57 14.06
N GLY A 68 -36.53 6.03 13.11
CA GLY A 68 -35.90 6.75 12.02
C GLY A 68 -35.50 5.70 10.99
N GLU A 69 -36.14 5.71 9.82
CA GLU A 69 -35.85 4.85 8.66
C GLU A 69 -34.50 5.19 8.03
N VAL A 70 -33.45 5.31 8.84
CA VAL A 70 -32.11 5.60 8.36
C VAL A 70 -31.59 4.34 7.68
N THR A 71 -31.36 4.44 6.38
CA THR A 71 -30.71 3.37 5.63
C THR A 71 -29.23 3.30 6.00
N PHE A 72 -28.63 2.13 5.80
CA PHE A 72 -27.21 1.94 6.05
C PHE A 72 -26.34 2.91 5.24
N GLY A 73 -26.75 3.27 4.02
CA GLY A 73 -26.05 4.22 3.17
C GLY A 73 -26.02 5.63 3.76
N ILE A 74 -27.18 6.13 4.20
CA ILE A 74 -27.29 7.46 4.85
C ILE A 74 -26.45 7.49 6.13
N TRP A 75 -26.52 6.44 6.93
CA TRP A 75 -25.70 6.34 8.14
C TRP A 75 -24.20 6.27 7.82
N MET A 76 -23.79 5.48 6.83
CA MET A 76 -22.38 5.34 6.43
C MET A 76 -21.79 6.68 5.96
N ASP A 77 -22.53 7.43 5.13
CA ASP A 77 -22.12 8.77 4.70
C ASP A 77 -22.03 9.72 5.90
N ARG A 78 -23.09 9.80 6.73
CA ARG A 78 -23.08 10.64 7.95
C ARG A 78 -21.89 10.32 8.84
N TRP A 79 -21.64 9.03 9.06
CA TRP A 79 -20.53 8.57 9.89
C TRP A 79 -19.19 9.02 9.32
N TYR A 80 -19.01 8.85 8.01
CA TYR A 80 -17.80 9.25 7.33
C TYR A 80 -17.57 10.76 7.36
N GLN A 81 -18.56 11.57 6.97
CA GLN A 81 -18.44 13.02 6.90
C GLN A 81 -18.24 13.66 8.29
N THR A 82 -18.93 13.15 9.31
CA THR A 82 -18.95 13.77 10.64
C THR A 82 -17.79 13.30 11.52
N TYR A 83 -17.54 11.99 11.55
CA TYR A 83 -16.60 11.42 12.54
C TYR A 83 -15.23 11.09 11.96
N CYS A 84 -15.16 10.70 10.68
CA CYS A 84 -13.90 10.22 10.08
C CYS A 84 -13.18 11.32 9.31
N LYS A 85 -13.84 11.92 8.32
CA LYS A 85 -13.27 12.86 7.36
C LYS A 85 -12.50 14.04 8.00
N PRO A 86 -12.99 14.68 9.08
CA PRO A 86 -12.28 15.82 9.68
C PRO A 86 -10.93 15.47 10.30
N ALA A 87 -10.77 14.22 10.78
CA ALA A 87 -9.58 13.78 11.51
C ALA A 87 -8.49 13.12 10.62
N ILE A 88 -8.75 12.93 9.32
CA ILE A 88 -7.90 12.12 8.44
C ILE A 88 -7.32 12.92 7.26
N LYS A 89 -6.09 12.59 6.87
CA LYS A 89 -5.36 13.23 5.75
C LYS A 89 -6.00 12.91 4.38
N PRO A 90 -5.80 13.75 3.34
CA PRO A 90 -6.45 13.61 2.03
C PRO A 90 -6.30 12.24 1.36
N LYS A 91 -5.14 11.58 1.49
CA LYS A 91 -4.95 10.22 0.95
C LYS A 91 -5.85 9.19 1.63
N THR A 92 -5.99 9.30 2.94
CA THR A 92 -6.85 8.43 3.74
C THR A 92 -8.31 8.73 3.42
N GLN A 93 -8.69 10.00 3.21
CA GLN A 93 -10.02 10.37 2.71
C GLN A 93 -10.31 9.67 1.38
N ALA A 94 -9.45 9.85 0.37
CA ALA A 94 -9.63 9.22 -0.94
C ALA A 94 -9.80 7.69 -0.86
N ASP A 95 -9.07 7.02 0.04
CA ASP A 95 -9.20 5.58 0.24
C ASP A 95 -10.52 5.18 0.92
N TYR A 96 -11.00 5.98 1.89
CA TYR A 96 -12.32 5.78 2.50
C TYR A 96 -13.43 6.00 1.48
N GLU A 97 -13.40 7.10 0.75
CA GLU A 97 -14.41 7.45 -0.26
C GLU A 97 -14.47 6.40 -1.37
N ASN A 98 -13.32 5.87 -1.80
CA ASN A 98 -13.29 4.76 -2.75
C ASN A 98 -14.02 3.53 -2.19
N ARG A 99 -13.79 3.16 -0.93
CA ARG A 99 -14.50 2.02 -0.32
C ARG A 99 -15.99 2.28 -0.11
N ILE A 100 -16.31 3.45 0.41
CA ILE A 100 -17.67 3.82 0.82
C ILE A 100 -18.55 4.02 -0.41
N TYR A 101 -18.16 4.91 -1.32
CA TYR A 101 -19.04 5.32 -2.43
C TYR A 101 -18.96 4.42 -3.65
N GLN A 102 -17.87 3.67 -3.83
CA GLN A 102 -17.72 2.80 -5.01
C GLN A 102 -18.08 1.34 -4.73
N HIS A 103 -18.09 0.92 -3.46
CA HIS A 103 -18.31 -0.48 -3.11
C HIS A 103 -19.41 -0.67 -2.06
N ILE A 104 -19.34 0.02 -0.92
CA ILE A 104 -20.25 -0.25 0.21
C ILE A 104 -21.66 0.31 -0.03
N ILE A 105 -21.79 1.61 -0.29
CA ILE A 105 -23.08 2.29 -0.46
C ILE A 105 -23.83 1.77 -1.69
N PRO A 106 -23.21 1.56 -2.87
CA PRO A 106 -23.93 1.06 -4.04
C PRO A 106 -24.63 -0.28 -3.80
N GLU A 107 -24.04 -1.14 -2.96
CA GLU A 107 -24.54 -2.50 -2.77
C GLU A 107 -25.40 -2.68 -1.52
N LEU A 108 -25.02 -2.06 -0.40
CA LEU A 108 -25.72 -2.22 0.89
C LEU A 108 -26.46 -0.96 1.35
N GLY A 109 -26.30 0.16 0.63
CA GLY A 109 -26.75 1.47 1.10
C GLY A 109 -28.27 1.60 1.22
N HIS A 110 -29.03 0.84 0.43
CA HIS A 110 -30.50 0.87 0.44
C HIS A 110 -31.11 0.08 1.59
N THR A 111 -30.34 -0.82 2.23
CA THR A 111 -30.85 -1.66 3.33
C THR A 111 -31.12 -0.79 4.58
N PRO A 112 -32.31 -0.90 5.20
CA PRO A 112 -32.57 -0.23 6.48
C PRO A 112 -31.55 -0.66 7.54
N LEU A 113 -31.00 0.30 8.30
CA LEU A 113 -29.93 0.02 9.26
C LEU A 113 -30.34 -1.03 10.31
N SER A 114 -31.62 -1.02 10.73
CA SER A 114 -32.17 -1.99 11.68
C SER A 114 -32.37 -3.40 11.10
N GLN A 115 -32.36 -3.55 9.77
CA GLN A 115 -32.57 -4.82 9.08
C GLN A 115 -31.27 -5.44 8.57
N LEU A 116 -30.16 -4.71 8.59
CA LEU A 116 -28.87 -5.20 8.12
C LEU A 116 -28.39 -6.37 8.98
N THR A 117 -28.20 -7.54 8.37
CA THR A 117 -27.79 -8.76 9.06
C THR A 117 -26.31 -9.11 8.82
N GLN A 118 -25.80 -10.03 9.64
CA GLN A 118 -24.48 -10.62 9.43
C GLN A 118 -24.38 -11.35 8.08
N SER A 119 -25.48 -11.99 7.64
CA SER A 119 -25.52 -12.73 6.37
C SER A 119 -25.34 -11.79 5.18
N ASP A 120 -26.02 -10.64 5.19
CA ASP A 120 -25.95 -9.65 4.11
C ASP A 120 -24.52 -9.14 3.92
N LEU A 121 -23.83 -8.83 5.03
CA LEU A 121 -22.44 -8.41 5.03
C LEU A 121 -21.50 -9.53 4.54
N GLN A 122 -21.73 -10.78 4.94
CA GLN A 122 -20.89 -11.89 4.52
C GLN A 122 -21.05 -12.18 3.01
N GLN A 123 -22.28 -12.11 2.50
CA GLN A 123 -22.57 -12.22 1.07
C GLN A 123 -21.97 -11.06 0.28
N PHE A 124 -22.05 -9.84 0.80
CA PHE A 124 -21.38 -8.67 0.24
C PHE A 124 -19.87 -8.90 0.07
N TYR A 125 -19.19 -9.36 1.12
CA TYR A 125 -17.75 -9.64 1.03
C TYR A 125 -17.44 -10.75 0.01
N HIS A 126 -18.32 -11.75 -0.13
CA HIS A 126 -18.17 -12.78 -1.15
C HIS A 126 -18.32 -12.19 -2.56
N ARG A 127 -19.34 -11.36 -2.81
CA ARG A 127 -19.55 -10.70 -4.11
C ARG A 127 -18.40 -9.76 -4.47
N LEU A 128 -17.87 -9.00 -3.51
CA LEU A 128 -16.66 -8.20 -3.73
C LEU A 128 -15.46 -9.04 -4.17
N LYS A 129 -15.30 -10.24 -3.61
CA LYS A 129 -14.23 -11.17 -3.96
C LYS A 129 -14.41 -11.79 -5.35
N GLN A 130 -15.65 -11.96 -5.82
CA GLN A 130 -15.93 -12.51 -7.15
C GLN A 130 -15.93 -11.46 -8.27
N GLY A 131 -16.54 -10.28 -8.02
CA GLY A 131 -16.84 -9.30 -9.08
C GLY A 131 -16.74 -7.83 -8.68
N GLY A 132 -16.14 -7.51 -7.52
CA GLY A 132 -16.12 -6.14 -7.02
C GLY A 132 -15.12 -5.20 -7.71
N ARG A 133 -14.32 -5.66 -8.68
CA ARG A 133 -13.28 -4.83 -9.31
C ARG A 133 -13.88 -3.98 -10.43
N LEU A 134 -13.84 -2.67 -10.22
CA LEU A 134 -14.35 -1.67 -11.18
C LEU A 134 -13.35 -1.27 -12.27
N LEU A 135 -12.05 -1.46 -12.03
CA LEU A 135 -10.99 -0.99 -12.92
C LEU A 135 -10.05 -2.12 -13.32
N ARG A 136 -9.76 -2.21 -14.62
CA ARG A 136 -8.82 -3.18 -15.20
C ARG A 136 -9.15 -4.63 -14.82
N ALA A 137 -10.44 -4.97 -14.86
CA ALA A 137 -10.93 -6.32 -14.59
C ALA A 137 -10.33 -7.35 -15.55
N GLU A 138 -10.17 -7.00 -16.82
CA GLU A 138 -9.52 -7.84 -17.83
C GLU A 138 -8.08 -8.22 -17.46
N GLN A 139 -7.31 -7.28 -16.86
CA GLN A 139 -5.90 -7.49 -16.55
C GLN A 139 -5.68 -8.23 -15.22
N TYR A 140 -6.57 -8.04 -14.24
CA TYR A 140 -6.35 -8.48 -12.85
C TYR A 140 -7.46 -9.39 -12.30
N GLY A 141 -8.39 -9.80 -13.15
CA GLY A 141 -9.59 -10.55 -12.79
C GLY A 141 -10.70 -9.66 -12.21
N PRO A 142 -11.96 -10.15 -12.23
CA PRO A 142 -13.14 -9.41 -11.78
C PRO A 142 -13.20 -9.20 -10.26
N GLY A 143 -12.47 -9.99 -9.47
CA GLY A 143 -12.48 -9.94 -8.01
C GLY A 143 -11.58 -8.87 -7.38
N LEU A 144 -12.00 -8.33 -6.22
CA LEU A 144 -11.15 -7.51 -5.35
C LEU A 144 -10.17 -8.37 -4.55
N SER A 145 -9.00 -7.81 -4.25
CA SER A 145 -8.02 -8.45 -3.37
C SER A 145 -8.55 -8.60 -1.94
N ASP A 146 -8.10 -9.65 -1.22
CA ASP A 146 -8.45 -9.91 0.18
C ASP A 146 -8.21 -8.69 1.10
N ARG A 147 -7.14 -7.93 0.86
CA ARG A 147 -6.85 -6.69 1.60
C ARG A 147 -7.91 -5.61 1.41
N MET A 148 -8.43 -5.45 0.19
CA MET A 148 -9.46 -4.46 -0.11
C MET A 148 -10.78 -4.87 0.52
N VAL A 149 -11.18 -6.14 0.39
CA VAL A 149 -12.38 -6.69 1.05
C VAL A 149 -12.28 -6.54 2.57
N LYS A 150 -11.13 -6.87 3.18
CA LYS A 150 -10.88 -6.64 4.60
C LYS A 150 -10.99 -5.16 4.98
N SER A 151 -10.54 -4.25 4.13
CA SER A 151 -10.66 -2.80 4.37
C SER A 151 -12.12 -2.33 4.32
N CYS A 152 -12.93 -2.88 3.41
CA CYS A 152 -14.38 -2.64 3.40
C CYS A 152 -15.04 -3.18 4.68
N HIS A 153 -14.68 -4.40 5.10
CA HIS A 153 -15.17 -4.98 6.35
C HIS A 153 -14.85 -4.10 7.57
N VAL A 154 -13.61 -3.62 7.69
CA VAL A 154 -13.21 -2.73 8.79
C VAL A 154 -14.03 -1.43 8.78
N ALA A 155 -14.25 -0.83 7.62
CA ALA A 155 -15.07 0.37 7.51
C ALA A 155 -16.53 0.10 7.94
N CYS A 156 -17.16 -0.97 7.46
CA CYS A 156 -18.50 -1.37 7.89
C CYS A 156 -18.56 -1.60 9.40
N ARG A 157 -17.59 -2.35 9.95
CA ARG A 157 -17.52 -2.65 11.37
C ARG A 157 -17.44 -1.39 12.22
N MET A 158 -16.53 -0.47 11.89
CA MET A 158 -16.36 0.79 12.63
C MET A 158 -17.60 1.69 12.56
N ALA A 159 -18.24 1.79 11.39
CA ALA A 159 -19.48 2.55 11.23
C ALA A 159 -20.62 1.95 12.06
N LEU A 160 -20.75 0.62 12.08
CA LEU A 160 -21.79 -0.06 12.84
C LEU A 160 -21.52 -0.08 14.36
N ASP A 161 -20.25 -0.15 14.79
CA ASP A 161 -19.89 0.03 16.20
C ASP A 161 -20.31 1.42 16.69
N LYS A 162 -20.10 2.46 15.86
CA LYS A 162 -20.56 3.81 16.17
C LYS A 162 -22.09 3.92 16.14
N ALA A 163 -22.78 3.16 15.29
CA ALA A 163 -24.25 3.12 15.27
C ALA A 163 -24.83 2.53 16.56
N VAL A 164 -24.17 1.49 17.10
CA VAL A 164 -24.52 0.92 18.41
C VAL A 164 -24.28 1.93 19.52
N ALA A 165 -23.14 2.61 19.51
CA ALA A 165 -22.80 3.63 20.50
C ALA A 165 -23.78 4.82 20.48
N ASP A 166 -24.27 5.22 19.30
CA ASP A 166 -25.26 6.28 19.11
C ASP A 166 -26.72 5.77 19.33
N GLY A 167 -26.90 4.51 19.74
CA GLY A 167 -28.21 3.93 20.06
C GLY A 167 -29.11 3.64 18.86
N LEU A 168 -28.59 3.72 17.63
CA LEU A 168 -29.37 3.51 16.39
C LEU A 168 -29.71 2.04 16.16
N ILE A 169 -28.83 1.14 16.62
CA ILE A 169 -29.02 -0.31 16.56
C ILE A 169 -28.55 -0.94 17.87
N LEU A 170 -29.16 -2.07 18.24
CA LEU A 170 -28.85 -2.73 19.51
C LEU A 170 -27.54 -3.52 19.48
N LYS A 171 -27.13 -4.00 18.30
CA LYS A 171 -25.97 -4.90 18.11
C LYS A 171 -25.32 -4.64 16.77
N ASN A 172 -24.00 -4.81 16.70
CA ASN A 172 -23.25 -4.67 15.46
C ASN A 172 -23.33 -5.97 14.62
N PRO A 173 -23.99 -5.97 13.44
CA PRO A 173 -24.08 -7.17 12.59
C PRO A 173 -22.73 -7.59 11.98
N ALA A 174 -21.74 -6.68 11.92
CA ALA A 174 -20.40 -6.96 11.41
C ALA A 174 -19.47 -7.62 12.43
N ALA A 175 -19.83 -7.67 13.72
CA ALA A 175 -18.92 -8.10 14.78
C ALA A 175 -18.37 -9.52 14.58
N ASN A 176 -19.22 -10.42 14.07
CA ASN A 176 -18.92 -11.85 13.86
C ASN A 176 -18.72 -12.22 12.38
N CYS A 177 -18.67 -11.25 11.46
CA CYS A 177 -18.34 -11.54 10.08
C CYS A 177 -16.89 -12.02 9.94
N LYS A 178 -16.66 -12.97 9.04
CA LYS A 178 -15.31 -13.48 8.73
C LYS A 178 -14.71 -12.62 7.62
N ALA A 179 -13.68 -11.84 7.97
CA ALA A 179 -12.88 -11.11 7.00
C ALA A 179 -11.85 -12.04 6.33
N PRO A 180 -11.49 -11.82 5.05
CA PRO A 180 -10.44 -12.59 4.40
C PRO A 180 -9.10 -12.50 5.14
N ALA A 181 -8.39 -13.63 5.21
CA ALA A 181 -7.02 -13.66 5.66
C ALA A 181 -6.14 -12.90 4.67
N THR A 182 -5.20 -12.09 5.19
CA THR A 182 -4.26 -11.35 4.37
C THR A 182 -2.87 -11.89 4.64
N HIS A 183 -2.26 -12.49 3.61
CA HIS A 183 -0.87 -12.93 3.70
C HIS A 183 0.05 -11.77 3.32
N PRO A 184 1.05 -11.43 4.16
CA PRO A 184 2.08 -10.48 3.76
C PRO A 184 2.84 -11.07 2.56
N ARG A 185 3.19 -10.21 1.60
CA ARG A 185 4.09 -10.63 0.52
C ARG A 185 5.51 -10.74 1.07
N GLU A 186 6.22 -11.79 0.69
CA GLU A 186 7.63 -11.95 1.03
C GLU A 186 8.46 -10.76 0.50
N MET A 187 9.45 -10.39 1.28
CA MET A 187 10.38 -9.31 0.95
C MET A 187 11.46 -9.87 0.03
N SER A 188 11.86 -9.09 -0.97
CA SER A 188 12.93 -9.47 -1.89
C SER A 188 14.08 -8.47 -1.77
N VAL A 189 15.20 -8.92 -1.24
CA VAL A 189 16.40 -8.10 -0.97
C VAL A 189 17.44 -8.35 -2.05
N LEU A 190 17.91 -7.32 -2.74
CA LEU A 190 18.94 -7.48 -3.78
C LEU A 190 20.30 -7.90 -3.19
N THR A 191 21.03 -8.75 -3.88
CA THR A 191 22.41 -9.09 -3.50
C THR A 191 23.39 -7.95 -3.83
N GLY A 192 24.60 -7.97 -3.29
CA GLY A 192 25.64 -6.98 -3.62
C GLY A 192 25.94 -6.89 -5.12
N GLU A 193 25.99 -8.03 -5.81
CA GLU A 193 26.17 -8.09 -7.27
C GLU A 193 24.98 -7.49 -8.04
N GLU A 194 23.74 -7.79 -7.60
CA GLU A 194 22.53 -7.19 -8.19
C GLU A 194 22.51 -5.67 -7.99
N ILE A 195 22.91 -5.17 -6.82
CA ILE A 195 23.03 -3.73 -6.54
C ILE A 195 24.02 -3.07 -7.50
N GLN A 196 25.19 -3.68 -7.72
CA GLN A 196 26.19 -3.16 -8.65
C GLN A 196 25.64 -3.08 -10.08
N ARG A 197 25.04 -4.17 -10.59
CA ARG A 197 24.41 -4.19 -11.93
C ARG A 197 23.29 -3.16 -12.06
N LEU A 198 22.45 -3.05 -11.03
CA LEU A 198 21.38 -2.06 -10.97
C LEU A 198 21.92 -0.63 -11.07
N LEU A 199 22.97 -0.30 -10.32
CA LEU A 199 23.58 1.03 -10.33
C LEU A 199 24.28 1.36 -11.66
N ILE A 200 24.93 0.37 -12.29
CA ILE A 200 25.51 0.52 -13.63
C ILE A 200 24.41 0.83 -14.65
N GLN A 201 23.32 0.05 -14.65
CA GLN A 201 22.18 0.27 -15.55
C GLN A 201 21.47 1.60 -15.25
N ALA A 202 21.36 2.00 -13.98
CA ALA A 202 20.71 3.24 -13.57
C ALA A 202 21.43 4.49 -14.10
N LYS A 203 22.75 4.43 -14.31
CA LYS A 203 23.51 5.52 -14.96
C LYS A 203 23.06 5.71 -16.41
N GLU A 204 22.97 4.62 -17.16
CA GLU A 204 22.50 4.64 -18.56
C GLU A 204 21.05 5.15 -18.67
N ASP A 205 20.18 4.72 -17.75
CA ASP A 205 18.77 5.12 -17.76
C ASP A 205 18.52 6.53 -17.16
N GLY A 206 19.54 7.21 -16.61
CA GLY A 206 19.41 8.53 -15.98
C GLY A 206 18.55 8.50 -14.70
N CYS A 207 18.76 7.51 -13.83
CA CYS A 207 18.19 7.45 -12.48
C CYS A 207 19.19 6.97 -11.42
N TYR A 208 20.48 7.13 -11.70
CA TYR A 208 21.56 6.68 -10.81
C TYR A 208 21.47 7.31 -9.43
N GLU A 209 21.37 8.63 -9.34
CA GLU A 209 21.39 9.38 -8.10
C GLU A 209 20.17 9.06 -7.22
N LEU A 210 19.02 8.84 -7.86
CA LEU A 210 17.79 8.48 -7.17
C LEU A 210 17.90 7.11 -6.52
N LEU A 211 18.38 6.11 -7.26
CA LEU A 211 18.51 4.74 -6.75
C LEU A 211 19.68 4.61 -5.78
N LEU A 212 20.79 5.31 -6.02
CA LEU A 212 21.93 5.35 -5.11
C LEU A 212 21.52 5.95 -3.75
N LEU A 213 20.76 7.04 -3.76
CA LEU A 213 20.28 7.67 -2.54
C LEU A 213 19.35 6.73 -1.77
N GLU A 214 18.38 6.09 -2.44
CA GLU A 214 17.50 5.08 -1.82
C GLU A 214 18.30 3.93 -1.20
N LEU A 215 19.28 3.37 -1.92
CA LEU A 215 20.09 2.26 -1.44
C LEU A 215 21.08 2.65 -0.33
N SER A 216 21.35 3.94 -0.14
CA SER A 216 22.25 4.46 0.90
C SER A 216 21.53 4.96 2.15
N THR A 217 20.23 5.22 2.08
CA THR A 217 19.47 5.87 3.16
C THR A 217 18.17 5.15 3.53
N GLY A 218 17.65 4.30 2.64
CA GLY A 218 16.39 3.58 2.84
C GLY A 218 15.18 4.50 3.05
N LEU A 219 15.19 5.72 2.52
CA LEU A 219 14.06 6.64 2.62
C LEU A 219 12.79 6.06 1.97
N ARG A 220 11.60 6.58 2.29
CA ARG A 220 10.40 6.15 1.55
C ARG A 220 10.41 6.81 0.17
N ARG A 221 9.93 6.13 -0.87
CA ARG A 221 9.77 6.71 -2.22
C ARG A 221 9.18 8.12 -2.24
N GLY A 222 8.11 8.35 -1.47
CA GLY A 222 7.47 9.67 -1.40
C GLY A 222 8.37 10.72 -0.76
N GLU A 223 9.19 10.34 0.23
CA GLU A 223 10.15 11.20 0.92
C GLU A 223 11.29 11.60 -0.04
N ILE A 224 11.91 10.64 -0.72
CA ILE A 224 12.97 10.91 -1.71
C ILE A 224 12.51 11.88 -2.78
N LEU A 225 11.33 11.63 -3.34
CA LEU A 225 10.79 12.44 -4.43
C LEU A 225 10.37 13.83 -3.99
N ALA A 226 10.26 14.07 -2.68
CA ALA A 226 9.95 15.37 -2.12
C ALA A 226 11.21 16.16 -1.73
N LEU A 227 12.42 15.62 -1.90
CA LEU A 227 13.64 16.31 -1.51
C LEU A 227 13.91 17.52 -2.40
N GLN A 228 14.28 18.62 -1.76
CA GLN A 228 14.76 19.85 -2.40
C GLN A 228 16.24 20.06 -2.10
N TRP A 229 16.92 20.87 -2.90
CA TRP A 229 18.36 21.12 -2.70
C TRP A 229 18.66 21.78 -1.35
N ASP A 230 17.75 22.59 -0.83
CA ASP A 230 17.91 23.27 0.45
C ASP A 230 17.78 22.32 1.66
N ASP A 231 17.27 21.10 1.45
CA ASP A 231 17.20 20.06 2.48
C ASP A 231 18.58 19.46 2.80
N LEU A 232 19.54 19.60 1.88
CA LEU A 232 20.86 19.01 2.00
C LEU A 232 21.90 20.08 2.32
N ASP A 233 22.48 19.98 3.51
CA ASP A 233 23.69 20.71 3.84
C ASP A 233 24.92 19.95 3.28
N PHE A 234 25.58 20.53 2.28
CA PHE A 234 26.76 19.95 1.67
C PHE A 234 28.03 20.03 2.52
N GLN A 235 28.05 20.87 3.56
CA GLN A 235 29.19 20.98 4.49
C GLN A 235 29.12 19.89 5.55
N THR A 236 27.96 19.73 6.20
CA THR A 236 27.76 18.75 7.27
C THR A 236 27.33 17.38 6.76
N GLY A 237 26.80 17.31 5.54
CA GLY A 237 26.19 16.10 4.97
C GLY A 237 24.79 15.79 5.51
N ALA A 238 24.21 16.68 6.32
CA ALA A 238 22.89 16.49 6.89
C ALA A 238 21.79 16.67 5.83
N LEU A 239 21.02 15.61 5.59
CA LEU A 239 19.84 15.60 4.74
C LEU A 239 18.57 15.63 5.59
N ARG A 240 17.80 16.72 5.51
CA ARG A 240 16.53 16.88 6.22
C ARG A 240 15.39 16.25 5.43
N VAL A 241 14.65 15.34 6.06
CA VAL A 241 13.51 14.64 5.47
C VAL A 241 12.23 15.17 6.07
N GLU A 242 11.67 16.22 5.48
CA GLU A 242 10.57 16.99 6.07
C GLU A 242 9.27 16.95 5.25
N ARG A 243 9.29 16.31 4.08
CA ARG A 243 8.14 16.25 3.17
C ARG A 243 8.01 14.88 2.53
N GLN A 244 6.84 14.64 1.94
CA GLN A 244 6.57 13.51 1.09
C GLN A 244 5.66 13.91 -0.08
N VAL A 245 5.86 13.28 -1.23
CA VAL A 245 4.99 13.39 -2.40
C VAL A 245 4.11 12.15 -2.50
N GLN A 246 2.82 12.39 -2.69
CA GLN A 246 1.83 11.33 -2.94
C GLN A 246 0.96 11.68 -4.14
N ARG A 247 0.46 10.66 -4.83
CA ARG A 247 -0.53 10.84 -5.90
C ARG A 247 -1.93 10.64 -5.32
N ILE A 248 -2.75 11.68 -5.33
CA ILE A 248 -4.11 11.70 -4.79
C ILE A 248 -5.05 12.14 -5.90
N ARG A 249 -6.04 11.32 -6.25
CA ARG A 249 -7.02 11.59 -7.33
C ARG A 249 -6.40 12.05 -8.66
N GLY A 250 -5.20 11.58 -8.99
CA GLY A 250 -4.50 11.93 -10.23
C GLY A 250 -3.56 13.14 -10.13
N GLU A 251 -3.52 13.81 -8.99
CA GLU A 251 -2.65 14.96 -8.75
C GLU A 251 -1.50 14.61 -7.81
N LEU A 252 -0.37 15.31 -7.98
CA LEU A 252 0.77 15.19 -7.07
C LEU A 252 0.58 16.19 -5.94
N VAL A 253 0.47 15.66 -4.72
CA VAL A 253 0.32 16.45 -3.50
C VAL A 253 1.59 16.29 -2.69
N VAL A 254 2.24 17.42 -2.42
CA VAL A 254 3.33 17.51 -1.43
C VAL A 254 2.70 17.74 -0.08
N SER A 255 3.10 16.95 0.91
CA SER A 255 2.58 17.08 2.28
C SER A 255 3.68 16.80 3.29
N GLU A 256 3.49 17.33 4.49
CA GLU A 256 4.34 16.99 5.62
C GLU A 256 4.12 15.53 6.06
N PRO A 257 5.15 14.89 6.65
CA PRO A 257 5.06 13.57 7.22
C PRO A 257 3.89 13.41 8.20
N LYS A 258 3.47 12.16 8.41
CA LYS A 258 2.28 11.87 9.24
C LYS A 258 2.51 12.18 10.73
N THR A 259 3.75 12.13 11.20
CA THR A 259 4.12 12.33 12.60
C THR A 259 5.38 13.18 12.70
N ARG A 260 5.54 13.93 13.80
CA ARG A 260 6.74 14.75 14.05
C ARG A 260 8.03 13.89 14.08
N THR A 261 7.94 12.64 14.55
CA THR A 261 9.02 11.64 14.53
C THR A 261 9.45 11.22 13.13
N SER A 262 8.59 11.41 12.12
CA SER A 262 8.94 11.08 10.74
C SER A 262 9.84 12.15 10.10
N SER A 263 9.79 13.39 10.60
CA SER A 263 10.76 14.44 10.27
C SER A 263 12.08 14.16 10.96
N ARG A 264 13.13 13.95 10.16
CA ARG A 264 14.43 13.48 10.64
C ARG A 264 15.56 13.98 9.77
N SER A 265 16.77 13.96 10.33
CA SER A 265 18.00 14.20 9.60
C SER A 265 18.75 12.89 9.39
N VAL A 266 19.29 12.69 8.19
CA VAL A 266 20.16 11.55 7.84
C VAL A 266 21.49 12.11 7.37
N ILE A 267 22.60 11.60 7.94
CA ILE A 267 23.94 12.01 7.53
C ILE A 267 24.35 11.21 6.29
N LEU A 268 24.67 11.92 5.20
CA LEU A 268 25.14 11.31 3.96
C LEU A 268 26.66 11.17 3.96
N PRO A 269 27.21 10.02 3.52
CA PRO A 269 28.65 9.82 3.46
C PRO A 269 29.28 10.68 2.35
N ALA A 270 30.56 11.07 2.55
CA ALA A 270 31.28 11.97 1.65
C ALA A 270 31.28 11.54 0.16
N PRO A 271 31.41 10.25 -0.21
CA PRO A 271 31.29 9.82 -1.60
C PRO A 271 29.94 10.16 -2.23
N LEU A 272 28.83 10.02 -1.48
CA LEU A 272 27.49 10.35 -1.96
C LEU A 272 27.32 11.86 -2.14
N LEU A 273 27.87 12.67 -1.23
CA LEU A 273 27.87 14.13 -1.36
C LEU A 273 28.58 14.59 -2.63
N LYS A 274 29.71 13.97 -2.99
CA LYS A 274 30.42 14.27 -4.25
C LYS A 274 29.55 13.99 -5.47
N VAL A 275 28.85 12.85 -5.49
CA VAL A 275 27.91 12.49 -6.57
C VAL A 275 26.77 13.52 -6.66
N LEU A 276 26.13 13.84 -5.54
CA LEU A 276 25.02 14.79 -5.51
C LEU A 276 25.45 16.22 -5.88
N LYS A 277 26.68 16.63 -5.53
CA LYS A 277 27.25 17.93 -5.91
C LYS A 277 27.46 18.03 -7.42
N GLN A 278 27.87 16.95 -8.06
CA GLN A 278 27.99 16.91 -9.52
C GLN A 278 26.62 16.87 -10.20
N TYR A 279 25.67 16.11 -9.64
CA TYR A 279 24.30 16.05 -10.12
C TYR A 279 23.56 17.40 -10.02
N ARG A 280 23.81 18.18 -8.96
CA ARG A 280 23.23 19.53 -8.81
C ARG A 280 23.55 20.44 -10.00
N LYS A 281 24.72 20.29 -10.63
CA LYS A 281 25.11 21.08 -11.80
C LYS A 281 24.28 20.77 -13.05
N THR A 282 23.68 19.58 -13.14
CA THR A 282 22.86 19.17 -14.28
C THR A 282 21.37 19.38 -14.05
N CYS A 283 20.96 19.74 -12.83
CA CYS A 283 19.57 19.86 -12.41
C CYS A 283 19.19 21.33 -12.15
N ILE A 284 18.51 21.95 -13.12
CA ILE A 284 17.95 23.31 -12.99
C ILE A 284 16.53 23.21 -12.42
N SER A 285 16.43 23.00 -11.10
CA SER A 285 15.16 22.88 -10.37
C SER A 285 15.40 23.04 -8.87
N ARG A 286 14.40 23.47 -8.10
CA ARG A 286 14.46 23.41 -6.63
C ARG A 286 14.42 21.96 -6.12
N TRP A 287 13.75 21.08 -6.85
CA TRP A 287 13.61 19.65 -6.51
C TRP A 287 14.87 18.89 -6.91
N MET A 288 15.35 17.99 -6.05
CA MET A 288 16.47 17.11 -6.39
C MET A 288 16.11 16.19 -7.56
N PHE A 289 14.88 15.67 -7.60
CA PHE A 289 14.39 14.80 -8.66
C PHE A 289 13.16 15.41 -9.35
N PRO A 290 13.36 16.30 -10.34
CA PRO A 290 12.25 17.00 -10.99
C PRO A 290 11.51 16.14 -12.01
N SER A 291 10.27 16.54 -12.32
CA SER A 291 9.47 15.98 -13.40
C SER A 291 10.04 16.40 -14.76
N PRO A 292 10.24 15.47 -15.71
CA PRO A 292 10.66 15.81 -17.06
C PRO A 292 9.55 16.47 -17.90
N LYS A 293 8.32 16.56 -17.38
CA LYS A 293 7.14 17.06 -18.12
C LYS A 293 6.62 18.40 -17.61
N LYS A 294 6.78 18.69 -16.33
CA LYS A 294 6.22 19.87 -15.68
C LYS A 294 7.36 20.61 -14.99
N ALA A 295 7.56 21.85 -15.39
CA ALA A 295 8.46 22.76 -14.68
C ALA A 295 8.01 22.88 -13.21
N ASP A 296 8.97 22.94 -12.29
CA ASP A 296 8.75 23.07 -10.84
C ASP A 296 7.87 21.99 -10.17
N SER A 297 7.79 20.79 -10.74
CA SER A 297 7.12 19.63 -10.13
C SER A 297 8.14 18.56 -9.74
N PRO A 298 7.95 17.84 -8.61
CA PRO A 298 8.72 16.64 -8.34
C PRO A 298 8.38 15.52 -9.32
N LEU A 299 9.28 14.54 -9.45
CA LEU A 299 9.08 13.36 -10.27
C LEU A 299 7.91 12.51 -9.75
N ASP A 300 7.08 12.02 -10.68
CA ASP A 300 5.89 11.24 -10.33
C ASP A 300 6.27 9.86 -9.73
N PRO A 301 5.79 9.51 -8.52
CA PRO A 301 6.02 8.19 -7.92
C PRO A 301 5.61 7.00 -8.80
N ALA A 302 4.58 7.16 -9.65
CA ALA A 302 4.14 6.15 -10.60
C ALA A 302 5.13 5.99 -11.77
N ALA A 303 5.76 7.07 -12.22
CA ALA A 303 6.80 7.03 -13.25
C ALA A 303 8.04 6.29 -12.74
N VAL A 304 8.44 6.56 -11.49
CA VAL A 304 9.57 5.86 -10.84
C VAL A 304 9.35 4.36 -10.77
N ARG A 305 8.14 3.91 -10.43
CA ARG A 305 7.82 2.47 -10.39
C ARG A 305 8.04 1.81 -11.76
N LYS A 306 7.57 2.44 -12.84
CA LYS A 306 7.74 1.92 -14.20
C LYS A 306 9.21 1.91 -14.61
N LYS A 307 9.94 3.00 -14.30
CA LYS A 307 11.37 3.12 -14.58
C LYS A 307 12.17 2.05 -13.86
N LEU A 308 11.98 1.87 -12.55
CA LEU A 308 12.67 0.84 -11.78
C LEU A 308 12.45 -0.57 -12.36
N ALA A 309 11.22 -0.91 -12.76
CA ALA A 309 10.95 -2.21 -13.37
C ALA A 309 11.77 -2.44 -14.65
N ALA A 310 11.84 -1.44 -15.53
CA ALA A 310 12.62 -1.53 -16.77
C ALA A 310 14.13 -1.60 -16.50
N VAL A 311 14.63 -0.83 -15.52
CA VAL A 311 16.06 -0.84 -15.15
C VAL A 311 16.45 -2.19 -14.54
N LEU A 312 15.62 -2.76 -13.66
CA LEU A 312 15.88 -4.09 -13.07
C LEU A 312 15.94 -5.18 -14.13
N GLU A 313 15.01 -5.16 -15.07
CA GLU A 313 14.95 -6.11 -16.18
C GLU A 313 16.23 -6.03 -17.03
N ARG A 314 16.62 -4.81 -17.45
CA ARG A 314 17.87 -4.59 -18.21
C ARG A 314 19.14 -4.93 -17.42
N ALA A 315 19.11 -4.74 -16.10
CA ALA A 315 20.18 -5.11 -15.20
C ALA A 315 20.25 -6.63 -14.95
N GLY A 316 19.29 -7.42 -15.45
CA GLY A 316 19.19 -8.86 -15.19
C GLY A 316 19.01 -9.17 -13.69
N CYS A 317 18.37 -8.27 -12.95
CA CYS A 317 18.12 -8.39 -11.52
C CYS A 317 16.71 -8.92 -11.27
N LYS A 318 16.49 -9.55 -10.11
CA LYS A 318 15.13 -9.96 -9.75
C LYS A 318 14.18 -8.78 -9.64
N ARG A 319 12.91 -9.05 -9.90
CA ARG A 319 11.87 -8.02 -9.88
C ARG A 319 11.52 -7.61 -8.45
N VAL A 320 12.00 -6.45 -8.04
CA VAL A 320 11.70 -5.86 -6.73
C VAL A 320 10.82 -4.62 -6.84
N ARG A 321 10.04 -4.32 -5.80
CA ARG A 321 9.30 -3.05 -5.69
C ARG A 321 10.26 -1.97 -5.23
N PHE A 322 9.90 -0.70 -5.44
CA PHE A 322 10.70 0.41 -4.93
C PHE A 322 10.90 0.32 -3.40
N HIS A 323 9.87 -0.08 -2.66
CA HIS A 323 9.98 -0.25 -1.20
C HIS A 323 10.91 -1.40 -0.78
N ASP A 324 11.15 -2.36 -1.67
CA ASP A 324 12.07 -3.46 -1.43
C ASP A 324 13.54 -3.01 -1.52
N LEU A 325 13.83 -1.85 -2.13
CA LEU A 325 15.16 -1.21 -2.08
C LEU A 325 15.48 -0.71 -0.67
N ARG A 326 14.51 -0.13 0.03
CA ARG A 326 14.64 0.16 1.46
C ARG A 326 14.88 -1.10 2.30
N HIS A 327 14.22 -2.21 1.97
CA HIS A 327 14.51 -3.49 2.62
C HIS A 327 15.94 -3.94 2.34
N THR A 328 16.42 -3.75 1.10
CA THR A 328 17.80 -4.04 0.71
C THR A 328 18.80 -3.20 1.51
N PHE A 329 18.57 -1.89 1.65
CA PHE A 329 19.39 -1.02 2.51
C PHE A 329 19.41 -1.52 3.95
N ALA A 330 18.25 -1.80 4.54
CA ALA A 330 18.13 -2.20 5.93
C ALA A 330 18.81 -3.55 6.22
N THR A 331 18.61 -4.55 5.37
CA THR A 331 19.29 -5.85 5.49
C THR A 331 20.80 -5.67 5.37
N ASN A 332 21.29 -4.95 4.36
CA ASN A 332 22.71 -4.70 4.17
C ASN A 332 23.32 -3.92 5.36
N ALA A 333 22.60 -2.96 5.91
CA ALA A 333 23.05 -2.20 7.08
C ALA A 333 23.22 -3.09 8.33
N LEU A 334 22.25 -3.98 8.59
CA LEU A 334 22.34 -4.94 9.70
C LEU A 334 23.46 -5.96 9.49
N GLU A 335 23.64 -6.46 8.27
CA GLU A 335 24.73 -7.36 7.91
C GLU A 335 26.11 -6.72 8.12
N HIS A 336 26.20 -5.39 8.03
CA HIS A 336 27.42 -4.61 8.31
C HIS A 336 27.50 -4.11 9.77
N GLY A 337 26.65 -4.62 10.66
CA GLY A 337 26.73 -4.37 12.10
C GLY A 337 26.06 -3.09 12.59
N MET A 338 25.23 -2.43 11.76
CA MET A 338 24.44 -1.29 12.24
C MET A 338 23.44 -1.73 13.30
N ASP A 339 23.37 -1.02 14.43
CA ASP A 339 22.39 -1.34 15.46
C ASP A 339 20.96 -1.01 15.01
N ILE A 340 19.99 -1.79 15.52
CA ILE A 340 18.58 -1.70 15.12
C ILE A 340 17.97 -0.32 15.45
N LYS A 341 18.43 0.35 16.51
CA LYS A 341 17.89 1.64 16.93
C LYS A 341 18.35 2.74 15.97
N THR A 342 19.62 2.76 15.60
CA THR A 342 20.18 3.65 14.58
C THR A 342 19.52 3.41 13.23
N LEU A 343 19.40 2.15 12.81
CA LEU A 343 18.69 1.82 11.57
C LEU A 343 17.24 2.33 11.61
N SER A 344 16.51 2.06 12.71
CA SER A 344 15.13 2.51 12.91
C SER A 344 14.99 4.04 12.82
N ALA A 345 15.96 4.77 13.35
CA ALA A 345 16.02 6.24 13.27
C ALA A 345 16.24 6.71 11.83
N ILE A 346 17.24 6.15 11.12
CA ILE A 346 17.57 6.50 9.73
C ILE A 346 16.38 6.25 8.78
N ILE A 347 15.76 5.08 8.91
CA ILE A 347 14.63 4.72 8.04
C ILE A 347 13.33 5.41 8.51
N GLY A 348 13.27 5.97 9.72
CA GLY A 348 12.10 6.67 10.23
C GLY A 348 10.92 5.73 10.53
N HIS A 349 11.18 4.65 11.28
CA HIS A 349 10.13 3.86 11.91
C HIS A 349 9.75 4.47 13.26
N VAL A 350 8.44 4.58 13.51
CA VAL A 350 7.90 5.12 14.78
C VAL A 350 8.24 4.22 15.96
N SER A 351 8.38 2.91 15.72
CA SER A 351 8.78 1.92 16.73
C SER A 351 9.88 1.05 16.18
N SER A 352 10.95 0.85 16.96
CA SER A 352 12.03 -0.10 16.67
C SER A 352 11.52 -1.53 16.56
N ALA A 353 10.41 -1.88 17.23
CA ALA A 353 9.75 -3.17 17.08
C ALA A 353 9.28 -3.43 15.65
N THR A 354 8.95 -2.37 14.88
CA THR A 354 8.64 -2.52 13.45
C THR A 354 9.88 -2.94 12.67
N THR A 355 11.04 -2.33 12.96
CA THR A 355 12.32 -2.70 12.36
C THR A 355 12.69 -4.13 12.75
N LEU A 356 12.56 -4.48 14.03
CA LEU A 356 12.81 -5.82 14.52
C LEU A 356 11.89 -6.84 13.84
N ASN A 357 10.56 -6.65 13.86
CA ASN A 357 9.64 -7.62 13.24
C ASN A 357 9.83 -7.79 11.73
N VAL A 358 10.38 -6.78 11.06
CA VAL A 358 10.63 -6.82 9.61
C VAL A 358 12.00 -7.42 9.29
N TYR A 359 13.02 -7.19 10.12
CA TYR A 359 14.42 -7.54 9.81
C TYR A 359 15.09 -8.47 10.83
N ALA A 360 14.39 -8.95 11.85
CA ALA A 360 14.92 -9.87 12.87
C ALA A 360 15.16 -11.29 12.35
N HIS A 361 14.87 -11.57 11.09
CA HIS A 361 15.34 -12.81 10.46
C HIS A 361 16.85 -12.73 10.34
N VAL A 362 17.54 -13.27 11.36
CA VAL A 362 18.98 -13.39 11.37
C VAL A 362 19.39 -14.25 10.18
N THR A 363 20.12 -13.67 9.23
CA THR A 363 20.71 -14.44 8.13
C THR A 363 21.81 -15.35 8.67
N ASP A 364 22.11 -16.46 7.99
CA ASP A 364 23.22 -17.33 8.40
C ASP A 364 24.56 -16.58 8.43
N GLU A 365 24.71 -15.57 7.57
CA GLU A 365 25.86 -14.65 7.57
C GLU A 365 25.91 -13.78 8.82
N MET A 366 24.78 -13.26 9.31
CA MET A 366 24.73 -12.52 10.58
C MET A 366 25.08 -13.42 11.77
N ARG A 367 24.63 -14.68 11.77
CA ARG A 367 25.00 -15.66 12.81
C ARG A 367 26.50 -15.95 12.79
N GLN A 368 27.06 -16.15 11.59
CA GLN A 368 28.48 -16.38 11.42
C GLN A 368 29.30 -15.18 11.88
N LYS A 369 28.97 -13.96 11.44
CA LYS A 369 29.69 -12.75 11.88
C LYS A 369 29.64 -12.54 13.38
N ALA A 370 28.51 -12.85 14.01
CA ALA A 370 28.38 -12.80 15.47
C ALA A 370 29.31 -13.82 16.15
N ALA A 371 29.37 -15.06 15.65
CA ALA A 371 30.31 -16.07 16.12
C ALA A 371 31.77 -15.64 15.92
N ASP A 372 32.12 -15.17 14.72
CA ASP A 372 33.47 -14.68 14.38
C ASP A 372 33.90 -13.48 15.24
N HIS A 373 32.96 -12.65 15.69
CA HIS A 373 33.23 -11.53 16.60
C HIS A 373 33.41 -12.01 18.05
N ILE A 374 32.66 -13.02 18.49
CA ILE A 374 32.84 -13.66 19.80
C ILE A 374 34.21 -14.37 19.85
N ASP A 375 34.57 -15.12 18.81
CA ASP A 375 35.85 -15.82 18.71
C ASP A 375 37.02 -14.83 18.77
N ARG A 376 36.93 -13.70 18.06
CA ARG A 376 37.93 -12.62 18.14
C ARG A 376 38.03 -11.99 19.53
N GLY A 377 36.88 -11.76 20.19
CA GLY A 377 36.83 -11.09 21.49
C GLY A 377 37.24 -11.97 22.67
N ILE A 378 36.97 -13.29 22.61
CA ILE A 378 37.21 -14.23 23.71
C ILE A 378 38.51 -15.02 23.50
N ALA A 379 38.70 -15.58 22.31
CA ALA A 379 39.83 -16.47 22.05
C ALA A 379 41.08 -15.72 21.55
N GLY A 380 40.94 -14.47 21.08
CA GLY A 380 42.04 -13.75 20.42
C GLY A 380 42.51 -14.43 19.12
N VAL A 381 41.77 -15.44 18.65
CA VAL A 381 42.06 -16.20 17.44
C VAL A 381 41.34 -15.51 16.29
N GLU A 382 42.09 -15.20 15.24
CA GLU A 382 41.48 -14.77 13.99
C GLU A 382 40.71 -15.97 13.40
N PRO A 383 39.39 -15.87 13.17
CA PRO A 383 38.62 -16.99 12.65
C PRO A 383 39.25 -17.44 11.33
N PRO A 384 39.38 -18.76 11.09
CA PRO A 384 40.03 -19.26 9.89
C PRO A 384 39.37 -18.60 8.69
N SER A 385 40.16 -17.94 7.83
CA SER A 385 39.63 -17.37 6.60
C SER A 385 38.92 -18.51 5.89
N LYS A 386 37.58 -18.46 5.78
CA LYS A 386 36.87 -19.46 5.00
C LYS A 386 37.60 -19.53 3.67
N PRO A 387 38.00 -20.71 3.16
CA PRO A 387 38.43 -20.78 1.78
C PRO A 387 37.26 -20.17 1.03
N ALA A 388 37.49 -19.01 0.41
CA ALA A 388 36.50 -18.47 -0.49
C ALA A 388 36.24 -19.65 -1.41
N TRP A 389 35.03 -20.20 -1.37
CA TRP A 389 34.56 -20.91 -2.53
C TRP A 389 34.67 -19.84 -3.61
N LYS A 390 35.78 -19.90 -4.35
CA LYS A 390 35.95 -19.22 -5.60
C LYS A 390 34.80 -19.79 -6.40
N LYS A 391 33.64 -19.13 -6.34
CA LYS A 391 32.83 -19.06 -7.54
C LYS A 391 33.82 -18.50 -8.55
N GLU A 392 34.32 -19.38 -9.41
CA GLU A 392 34.92 -19.00 -10.68
C GLU A 392 33.86 -18.28 -11.48
N THR A 393 33.59 -17.07 -11.08
CA THR A 393 32.92 -16.08 -11.87
C THR A 393 33.90 -14.94 -11.81
N THR A 394 34.89 -14.94 -12.69
CA THR A 394 35.36 -13.69 -13.27
C THR A 394 34.09 -13.02 -13.81
N PRO A 395 33.45 -12.08 -13.08
CA PRO A 395 32.22 -11.50 -13.57
C PRO A 395 32.69 -10.63 -14.72
N THR A 396 32.36 -11.02 -15.95
CA THR A 396 32.48 -10.10 -17.07
C THR A 396 31.80 -8.81 -16.61
N PRO A 397 32.49 -7.66 -16.57
CA PRO A 397 31.95 -6.45 -15.98
C PRO A 397 30.64 -6.15 -16.70
N PHE A 398 29.53 -6.21 -15.96
CA PHE A 398 28.20 -6.03 -16.53
C PHE A 398 28.18 -4.71 -17.32
N ARG A 399 27.88 -4.80 -18.62
CA ARG A 399 27.74 -3.64 -19.48
C ARG A 399 26.29 -3.23 -19.48
N ALA A 400 26.02 -1.95 -19.21
CA ALA A 400 24.68 -1.42 -19.26
C ALA A 400 24.05 -1.69 -20.63
N VAL A 401 22.85 -2.24 -20.61
CA VAL A 401 22.05 -2.41 -21.81
C VAL A 401 21.54 -1.03 -22.17
N LYS A 402 22.02 -0.48 -23.28
CA LYS A 402 21.42 0.74 -23.85
C LYS A 402 19.97 0.42 -24.12
N GLY A 403 19.06 1.16 -23.48
CA GLY A 403 17.66 1.08 -23.86
C GLY A 403 17.56 1.38 -25.36
N LYS A 404 16.57 0.81 -26.04
CA LYS A 404 16.18 1.26 -27.39
C LYS A 404 15.59 2.68 -27.28
N TYR A 405 16.43 3.66 -26.89
CA TYR A 405 16.11 5.07 -26.80
C TYR A 405 16.13 5.63 -28.20
N ARG A 406 14.95 5.68 -28.81
CA ARG A 406 14.83 6.21 -30.16
C ARG A 406 14.97 7.73 -30.10
N LYS A 407 15.91 8.28 -30.87
CA LYS A 407 16.07 9.73 -31.02
C LYS A 407 14.75 10.30 -31.58
N PRO A 408 14.32 11.50 -31.16
CA PRO A 408 13.25 12.20 -31.85
C PRO A 408 13.56 12.24 -33.35
N GLY A 409 12.71 11.63 -34.18
CA GLY A 409 12.95 11.59 -35.63
C GLY A 409 13.58 10.32 -36.21
N THR A 410 13.59 9.17 -35.51
CA THR A 410 13.99 7.87 -36.08
C THR A 410 12.87 6.82 -36.25
N GLY A 411 11.60 7.16 -35.92
CA GLY A 411 10.45 6.23 -35.99
C GLY A 411 10.48 5.11 -34.95
N CYS A 412 9.35 4.54 -34.55
CA CYS A 412 9.23 3.46 -33.56
C CYS A 412 8.41 2.27 -34.07
N MET A 413 8.93 1.04 -34.02
CA MET A 413 8.18 -0.18 -34.34
C MET A 413 7.76 -0.89 -33.05
N THR A 414 6.50 -1.32 -33.00
CA THR A 414 5.90 -2.03 -31.87
C THR A 414 5.10 -3.20 -32.42
N GLN A 415 5.34 -4.41 -31.91
CA GLN A 415 4.47 -5.56 -32.19
C GLN A 415 3.18 -5.40 -31.37
N ILE A 416 2.04 -5.32 -32.06
CA ILE A 416 0.72 -5.23 -31.42
C ILE A 416 0.22 -6.63 -31.06
N ASN A 417 0.42 -7.60 -31.95
CA ASN A 417 0.13 -9.02 -31.77
C ASN A 417 1.00 -9.88 -32.72
N ASP A 418 0.77 -11.20 -32.72
CA ASP A 418 1.59 -12.17 -33.48
C ASP A 418 1.62 -11.92 -35.00
N HIS A 419 0.68 -11.14 -35.55
CA HIS A 419 0.53 -10.90 -36.99
C HIS A 419 0.46 -9.41 -37.35
N LEU A 420 0.84 -8.50 -36.44
CA LEU A 420 0.71 -7.07 -36.67
C LEU A 420 1.78 -6.25 -35.96
N TRP A 421 2.51 -5.50 -36.75
CA TRP A 421 3.51 -4.52 -36.35
C TRP A 421 3.04 -3.11 -36.68
N GLU A 422 3.25 -2.18 -35.74
CA GLU A 422 3.00 -0.75 -35.89
C GLU A 422 4.32 0.01 -35.92
N GLY A 423 4.60 0.69 -37.03
CA GLY A 423 5.68 1.67 -37.18
C GLY A 423 5.14 3.08 -37.01
N ARG A 424 5.61 3.86 -36.04
CA ARG A 424 5.14 5.22 -35.75
C ARG A 424 6.27 6.23 -35.83
N TYR A 425 6.11 7.27 -36.65
CA TYR A 425 7.00 8.41 -36.71
C TYR A 425 6.38 9.60 -35.97
N SER A 426 7.13 10.29 -35.10
CA SER A 426 6.59 11.41 -34.31
C SER A 426 7.59 12.56 -34.11
N PRO A 427 7.91 13.31 -35.17
CA PRO A 427 8.76 14.50 -35.09
C PRO A 427 8.13 15.62 -34.25
N LYS A 428 8.99 16.46 -33.67
CA LYS A 428 8.60 17.75 -33.10
C LYS A 428 8.89 18.86 -34.11
N VAL A 429 7.94 19.78 -34.27
CA VAL A 429 8.05 21.03 -35.03
C VAL A 429 7.27 22.09 -34.25
N ASP A 430 7.85 23.26 -33.99
CA ASP A 430 7.25 24.35 -33.21
C ASP A 430 6.72 23.90 -31.82
N GLY A 431 7.46 23.03 -31.15
CA GLY A 431 7.08 22.47 -29.84
C GLY A 431 5.90 21.49 -29.86
N LYS A 432 5.18 21.33 -30.98
CA LYS A 432 4.07 20.38 -31.16
C LYS A 432 4.56 19.05 -31.77
N ARG A 433 3.93 17.94 -31.40
CA ARG A 433 4.26 16.60 -31.92
C ARG A 433 3.26 16.22 -33.02
N ILE A 434 3.77 15.94 -34.21
CA ILE A 434 2.98 15.40 -35.32
C ILE A 434 3.32 13.92 -35.43
N ALA A 435 2.32 13.03 -35.29
CA ALA A 435 2.53 11.58 -35.32
C ALA A 435 1.84 10.96 -36.54
N ARG A 436 2.53 10.07 -37.26
CA ARG A 436 1.95 9.18 -38.28
C ARG A 436 2.38 7.74 -38.02
N ASN A 437 1.53 6.80 -38.38
CA ASN A 437 1.73 5.37 -38.17
C ASN A 437 1.59 4.60 -39.49
N VAL A 438 2.32 3.49 -39.60
CA VAL A 438 2.24 2.47 -40.65
C VAL A 438 2.06 1.11 -39.99
N TYR A 439 1.41 0.19 -40.67
CA TYR A 439 1.15 -1.16 -40.15
C TYR A 439 1.61 -2.22 -41.15
N ALA A 440 2.17 -3.32 -40.66
CA ALA A 440 2.57 -4.46 -41.50
C ALA A 440 2.50 -5.80 -40.74
N PRO A 441 2.34 -6.94 -41.43
CA PRO A 441 2.28 -8.26 -40.81
C PRO A 441 3.62 -8.76 -40.28
N THR A 442 4.76 -8.32 -40.86
CA THR A 442 6.11 -8.72 -40.42
C THR A 442 6.94 -7.53 -39.94
N GLU A 443 7.98 -7.82 -39.15
CA GLU A 443 8.93 -6.79 -38.66
C GLU A 443 9.64 -6.11 -39.84
N GLU A 444 10.14 -6.90 -40.80
CA GLU A 444 10.89 -6.41 -41.97
C GLU A 444 10.04 -5.49 -42.86
N GLU A 445 8.78 -5.87 -43.13
CA GLU A 445 7.87 -5.05 -43.94
C GLU A 445 7.47 -3.76 -43.22
N CYS A 446 7.31 -3.82 -41.89
CA CYS A 446 7.03 -2.65 -41.07
C CYS A 446 8.22 -1.68 -41.05
N GLU A 447 9.45 -2.20 -41.07
CA GLU A 447 10.67 -1.39 -41.14
C GLU A 447 10.78 -0.64 -42.46
N GLN A 448 10.53 -1.32 -43.59
CA GLN A 448 10.53 -0.71 -44.93
C GLN A 448 9.50 0.42 -45.03
N LYS A 449 8.25 0.14 -44.66
CA LYS A 449 7.16 1.13 -44.64
C LYS A 449 7.47 2.31 -43.72
N LEU A 450 8.10 2.06 -42.58
CA LEU A 450 8.48 3.12 -41.65
C LEU A 450 9.62 3.98 -42.21
N ALA A 451 10.59 3.40 -42.92
CA ALA A 451 11.68 4.14 -43.56
C ALA A 451 11.16 5.09 -44.66
N GLU A 452 10.20 4.63 -45.46
CA GLU A 452 9.51 5.45 -46.47
C GLU A 452 8.73 6.59 -45.83
N LEU A 453 7.91 6.29 -44.80
CA LEU A 453 7.17 7.30 -44.04
C LEU A 453 8.09 8.39 -43.46
N ILE A 454 9.25 7.99 -42.93
CA ILE A 454 10.24 8.92 -42.40
C ILE A 454 10.79 9.84 -43.49
N LYS A 455 11.05 9.30 -44.70
CA LYS A 455 11.58 10.06 -45.83
C LYS A 455 10.56 11.10 -46.32
N GLU A 456 9.30 10.70 -46.46
CA GLU A 456 8.19 11.58 -46.84
C GLU A 456 7.98 12.69 -45.82
N MET A 457 7.82 12.34 -44.55
CA MET A 457 7.60 13.33 -43.49
C MET A 457 8.81 14.25 -43.29
N LYS A 458 10.05 13.80 -43.53
CA LYS A 458 11.20 14.70 -43.51
C LYS A 458 11.14 15.74 -44.62
N LYS A 459 10.74 15.36 -45.84
CA LYS A 459 10.56 16.26 -46.98
C LYS A 459 9.43 17.27 -46.75
N GLU A 460 8.31 16.82 -46.19
CA GLU A 460 7.18 17.71 -45.83
C GLU A 460 7.57 18.75 -44.75
N LEU A 461 8.39 18.35 -43.77
CA LEU A 461 8.73 19.19 -42.62
C LEU A 461 10.01 20.04 -42.82
N GLU A 462 10.73 19.83 -43.91
CA GLU A 462 11.94 20.58 -44.26
C GLU A 462 11.73 22.11 -44.33
N PRO A 463 10.70 22.65 -45.01
CA PRO A 463 10.45 24.09 -45.05
C PRO A 463 10.04 24.68 -43.69
N LEU A 464 9.36 23.89 -42.84
CA LEU A 464 8.95 24.33 -41.50
C LEU A 464 10.14 24.41 -40.54
N ARG A 465 11.04 23.42 -40.59
CA ARG A 465 12.28 23.43 -39.80
C ARG A 465 13.28 24.49 -40.25
N ALA A 466 13.29 24.86 -41.54
CA ALA A 466 14.12 25.94 -42.05
C ALA A 466 13.67 27.30 -41.47
N ARG A 467 12.37 27.52 -41.28
CA ARG A 467 11.82 28.72 -40.63
C ARG A 467 12.15 28.77 -39.13
N GLU A 468 12.08 27.64 -38.44
CA GLU A 468 12.41 27.50 -37.00
C GLU A 468 13.91 27.74 -36.70
N LYS A 469 14.80 27.57 -37.69
CA LYS A 469 16.24 27.85 -37.57
C LYS A 469 16.63 29.29 -37.95
N ALA A 470 15.76 30.02 -38.64
CA ALA A 470 16.02 31.38 -39.10
C ALA A 470 15.47 32.46 -38.15
N CYS A 471 14.62 32.07 -37.19
CA CYS A 471 14.26 32.84 -35.99
C CYS A 471 15.13 32.38 -34.80
#